data_AF-A0A4R2C7S3-F1
#
_entry.id   AF-A0A4R2C7S3-F1
#
_cell.length_a   1.000
_cell.length_b   1.000
_cell.length_c   1.000
_cell.angle_alpha   90.00
_cell.angle_beta   90.00
_cell.angle_gamma   90.00
#
_symmetry.space_group_name_H-M   'P 1'
#
loop_
_entity.id
_entity.type
_entity.pdbx_description
1 polymer ?
#
loop_
_entity_poly.entity_id
_entity_poly.type
_entity_poly.pdbx_seq_one_letter_code
_entity_poly.pdbx_strand_id
1 'polypeptide(L)'
;MSVEVVFWTVVLARFALPLLIPLFPLPAIIGCLLLDGVDQTIFQTFGFDPPFYQSYDKAMDVFYLSVAFLASLRNWTNPAAVRVSRFLFFYRQIGVVAFELTGLRWLLLVFPNTFEYFFIAYEGIRTRWNPARYGLKFWVVVAGAIWIFVKLPQEYWIHIAQLDLTDTIRDVSWFLPALIAAALVLAAILYFVVRPRLRPVDWSWRFRADPLPVGIDEAHERAAYQAAHRKILDGTALEKTFLIGLISVIFGQVLPGVEASPFQVFLAIAFFVVINSALGLWSTRRGYAWDSVMVSFGAVFGTNVVLVVLADVLTSRRQDHLKLVDTLFFVLLFSVLTTLYDRYRPVSDYRAAAAEPKEAEH
;
A
#
# COMPACT_ATOMS: atom_id res chain seq x y z
N MET A 1 16.21 -27.20 -7.99
CA MET A 1 14.81 -26.75 -7.81
C MET A 1 14.20 -26.58 -9.18
N SER A 2 12.96 -27.02 -9.39
CA SER A 2 12.25 -26.72 -10.64
C SER A 2 11.98 -25.21 -10.73
N VAL A 3 11.96 -24.68 -11.95
CA VAL A 3 11.67 -23.28 -12.25
C VAL A 3 10.35 -22.82 -11.64
N GLU A 4 9.33 -23.68 -11.68
CA GLU A 4 8.01 -23.44 -11.09
C GLU A 4 8.07 -23.22 -9.58
N VAL A 5 8.91 -23.97 -8.86
CA VAL A 5 9.07 -23.82 -7.39
C VAL A 5 9.67 -22.47 -7.07
N VAL A 6 10.69 -22.02 -7.83
CA VAL A 6 11.28 -20.70 -7.64
C VAL A 6 10.25 -19.60 -7.92
N PHE A 7 9.51 -19.73 -9.03
CA PHE A 7 8.44 -18.81 -9.40
C PHE A 7 7.41 -18.64 -8.29
N TRP A 8 6.79 -19.74 -7.84
CA TRP A 8 5.78 -19.68 -6.80
C TRP A 8 6.33 -19.24 -5.45
N THR A 9 7.61 -19.52 -5.16
CA THR A 9 8.24 -19.05 -3.92
C THR A 9 8.39 -17.53 -3.92
N VAL A 10 8.87 -16.94 -5.03
CA VAL A 10 8.99 -15.48 -5.16
C VAL A 10 7.60 -14.84 -5.12
N VAL A 11 6.62 -15.44 -5.80
CA VAL A 11 5.24 -14.95 -5.81
C VAL A 11 4.64 -14.94 -4.40
N LEU A 12 4.79 -16.05 -3.68
CA LEU A 12 4.31 -16.16 -2.30
C LEU A 12 5.04 -15.20 -1.37
N ALA A 13 6.34 -15.00 -1.56
CA ALA A 13 7.13 -14.05 -0.79
C ALA A 13 6.66 -12.61 -1.03
N ARG A 14 6.42 -12.21 -2.29
CA ARG A 14 5.88 -10.88 -2.64
C ARG A 14 4.48 -10.65 -2.09
N PHE A 15 3.68 -11.70 -1.94
CA PHE A 15 2.35 -11.62 -1.32
C PHE A 15 2.41 -11.60 0.22
N ALA A 16 3.25 -12.43 0.84
CA ALA A 16 3.28 -12.61 2.29
C ALA A 16 4.08 -11.52 3.02
N LEU A 17 5.18 -11.05 2.44
CA LEU A 17 6.06 -10.06 3.05
C LEU A 17 5.37 -8.72 3.37
N PRO A 18 4.49 -8.17 2.49
CA PRO A 18 3.72 -6.97 2.82
C PRO A 18 2.84 -7.13 4.06
N LEU A 19 2.33 -8.34 4.34
CA LEU A 19 1.49 -8.61 5.51
C LEU A 19 2.25 -8.47 6.85
N LEU A 20 3.59 -8.41 6.80
CA LEU A 20 4.43 -8.09 7.95
C LEU A 20 4.55 -6.59 8.21
N ILE A 21 4.22 -5.71 7.25
CA ILE A 21 4.32 -4.25 7.40
C ILE A 21 3.52 -3.72 8.60
N PRO A 22 2.28 -4.17 8.87
CA PRO A 22 1.56 -3.75 10.07
C PRO A 22 2.25 -4.12 11.39
N LEU A 23 3.12 -5.14 11.40
CA LEU A 23 3.82 -5.66 12.59
C LEU A 23 5.24 -5.09 12.73
N PHE A 24 6.01 -5.08 11.64
CA PHE A 24 7.39 -4.60 11.55
C PHE A 24 7.52 -3.65 10.36
N PRO A 25 7.03 -2.40 10.47
CA PRO A 25 6.85 -1.52 9.32
C PRO A 25 8.12 -1.27 8.52
N LEU A 26 9.20 -0.87 9.19
CA LEU A 26 10.46 -0.50 8.54
C LEU A 26 11.18 -1.73 7.92
N PRO A 27 11.43 -2.84 8.66
CA PRO A 27 12.11 -3.99 8.05
C PRO A 27 11.27 -4.63 6.93
N ALA A 28 9.96 -4.69 7.08
CA ALA A 28 9.10 -5.32 6.08
C ALA A 28 9.01 -4.51 4.78
N ILE A 29 8.87 -3.17 4.86
CA ILE A 29 8.82 -2.35 3.64
C ILE A 29 10.17 -2.35 2.90
N ILE A 30 11.29 -2.32 3.64
CA ILE A 30 12.63 -2.46 3.05
C ILE A 30 12.76 -3.85 2.40
N GLY A 31 12.29 -4.90 3.08
CA GLY A 31 12.25 -6.24 2.50
C GLY A 31 11.42 -6.32 1.22
N CYS A 32 10.28 -5.64 1.14
CA CYS A 32 9.46 -5.56 -0.07
C CYS A 32 10.24 -4.89 -1.21
N LEU A 33 10.85 -3.73 -0.95
CA LEU A 33 11.66 -2.99 -1.93
C LEU A 33 12.87 -3.83 -2.41
N LEU A 34 13.53 -4.54 -1.51
CA LEU A 34 14.65 -5.41 -1.88
C LEU A 34 14.19 -6.59 -2.73
N LEU A 35 13.09 -7.26 -2.35
CA LEU A 35 12.53 -8.36 -3.11
C LEU A 35 12.06 -7.90 -4.50
N ASP A 36 11.49 -6.71 -4.57
CA ASP A 36 11.07 -6.03 -5.79
C ASP A 36 12.24 -5.71 -6.74
N GLY A 37 13.38 -5.27 -6.20
CA GLY A 37 14.55 -4.98 -7.04
C GLY A 37 15.28 -6.22 -7.57
N VAL A 38 15.08 -7.41 -6.98
CA VAL A 38 15.87 -8.61 -7.32
C VAL A 38 15.08 -9.71 -8.01
N ASP A 39 13.75 -9.67 -8.01
CA ASP A 39 12.92 -10.77 -8.47
C ASP A 39 13.08 -11.05 -9.98
N GLN A 40 13.18 -10.01 -10.81
CA GLN A 40 13.45 -10.15 -12.23
C GLN A 40 14.81 -10.82 -12.47
N THR A 41 15.83 -10.42 -11.69
CA THR A 41 17.17 -11.02 -11.77
C THR A 41 17.15 -12.48 -11.33
N ILE A 42 16.35 -12.82 -10.30
CA ILE A 42 16.13 -14.20 -9.89
C ILE A 42 15.54 -15.00 -11.05
N PHE A 43 14.45 -14.54 -11.69
CA PHE A 43 13.83 -15.26 -12.80
C PHE A 43 14.76 -15.46 -13.98
N GLN A 44 15.51 -14.43 -14.37
CA GLN A 44 16.52 -14.51 -15.43
C GLN A 44 17.63 -15.53 -15.11
N THR A 45 18.10 -15.57 -13.86
CA THR A 45 19.14 -16.52 -13.41
C THR A 45 18.67 -17.97 -13.53
N PHE A 46 17.38 -18.23 -13.35
CA PHE A 46 16.77 -19.55 -13.50
C PHE A 46 16.27 -19.84 -14.93
N GLY A 47 16.53 -18.95 -15.89
CA GLY A 47 16.17 -19.15 -17.31
C GLY A 47 14.67 -19.12 -17.57
N PHE A 48 13.89 -18.42 -16.74
CA PHE A 48 12.45 -18.31 -16.87
C PHE A 48 12.03 -16.88 -17.13
N ASP A 49 11.24 -16.68 -18.18
CA ASP A 49 10.56 -15.42 -18.46
C ASP A 49 9.04 -15.65 -18.32
N PRO A 50 8.44 -15.29 -17.17
CA PRO A 50 7.03 -15.53 -16.94
C PRO A 50 6.19 -14.74 -17.95
N PRO A 51 5.28 -15.38 -18.71
CA PRO A 51 4.32 -14.64 -19.51
C PRO A 51 3.51 -13.74 -18.56
N PHE A 52 3.32 -12.47 -18.95
CA PHE A 52 2.63 -11.46 -18.14
C PHE A 52 3.34 -11.02 -16.85
N TYR A 53 4.65 -11.24 -16.72
CA TYR A 53 5.44 -10.80 -15.55
C TYR A 53 5.23 -9.32 -15.21
N GLN A 54 5.26 -8.43 -16.20
CA GLN A 54 5.07 -6.99 -15.99
C GLN A 54 3.71 -6.64 -15.36
N SER A 55 2.66 -7.36 -15.74
CA SER A 55 1.31 -7.15 -15.21
C SER A 55 1.23 -7.65 -13.77
N TYR A 56 1.81 -8.81 -13.49
CA TYR A 56 1.91 -9.38 -12.14
C TYR A 56 2.72 -8.48 -11.18
N ASP A 57 3.88 -8.02 -11.63
CA ASP A 57 4.81 -7.14 -10.91
C ASP A 57 4.10 -5.87 -10.42
N LYS A 58 3.44 -5.17 -11.35
CA LYS A 58 2.62 -3.99 -11.08
C LYS A 58 1.49 -4.25 -10.08
N ALA A 59 0.85 -5.43 -10.16
CA ALA A 59 -0.20 -5.83 -9.23
C ALA A 59 0.35 -5.98 -7.80
N MET A 60 1.52 -6.62 -7.65
CA MET A 60 2.20 -6.75 -6.37
C MET A 60 2.66 -5.41 -5.82
N ASP A 61 3.08 -4.50 -6.67
CA ASP A 61 3.45 -3.14 -6.28
C ASP A 61 2.30 -2.39 -5.61
N VAL A 62 1.17 -2.39 -6.31
CA VAL A 62 -0.05 -1.75 -5.81
C VAL A 62 -0.51 -2.42 -4.53
N PHE A 63 -0.42 -3.75 -4.43
CA PHE A 63 -0.80 -4.48 -3.23
C PHE A 63 0.09 -4.09 -2.03
N TYR A 64 1.42 -4.13 -2.15
CA TYR A 64 2.29 -3.82 -1.01
C TYR A 64 2.16 -2.36 -0.58
N LEU A 65 2.06 -1.41 -1.51
CA LEU A 65 1.87 0.00 -1.20
C LEU A 65 0.55 0.24 -0.48
N SER A 66 -0.49 -0.51 -0.87
CA SER A 66 -1.80 -0.45 -0.21
C SER A 66 -1.72 -0.99 1.21
N VAL A 67 -1.02 -2.11 1.44
CA VAL A 67 -0.80 -2.63 2.79
C VAL A 67 0.03 -1.66 3.63
N ALA A 68 1.04 -1.00 3.05
CA ALA A 68 1.80 0.06 3.73
C ALA A 68 0.92 1.25 4.10
N PHE A 69 0.04 1.71 3.19
CA PHE A 69 -0.91 2.77 3.49
C PHE A 69 -1.85 2.38 4.64
N LEU A 70 -2.41 1.17 4.60
CA LEU A 70 -3.25 0.64 5.66
C LEU A 70 -2.50 0.51 7.00
N ALA A 71 -1.24 0.09 6.96
CA ALA A 71 -0.38 0.07 8.14
C ALA A 71 -0.16 1.46 8.72
N SER A 72 -0.09 2.51 7.89
CA SER A 72 0.01 3.90 8.38
C SER A 72 -1.23 4.32 9.18
N LEU A 73 -2.44 3.90 8.76
CA LEU A 73 -3.68 4.16 9.50
C LEU A 73 -3.68 3.51 10.89
N ARG A 74 -3.16 2.28 10.98
CA ARG A 74 -3.07 1.54 12.24
C ARG A 74 -1.97 2.07 13.17
N ASN A 75 -0.77 2.26 12.61
CA ASN A 75 0.45 2.33 13.39
C ASN A 75 0.83 3.78 13.72
N TRP A 76 0.52 4.75 12.86
CA TRP A 76 1.04 6.10 13.02
C TRP A 76 0.26 6.89 14.06
N THR A 77 1.00 7.46 15.00
CA THR A 77 0.45 8.24 16.11
C THR A 77 0.22 9.71 15.74
N ASN A 78 0.83 10.18 14.65
CA ASN A 78 0.73 11.56 14.20
C ASN A 78 -0.32 11.71 13.08
N PRO A 79 -1.47 12.36 13.32
CA PRO A 79 -2.50 12.54 12.30
C PRO A 79 -2.05 13.39 11.10
N ALA A 80 -1.13 14.32 11.31
CA ALA A 80 -0.60 15.14 10.21
C ALA A 80 0.22 14.30 9.23
N ALA A 81 1.03 13.36 9.75
CA ALA A 81 1.76 12.41 8.89
C ALA A 81 0.80 11.51 8.12
N VAL A 82 -0.26 11.00 8.75
CA VAL A 82 -1.29 10.18 8.10
C VAL A 82 -2.00 10.95 6.98
N ARG A 83 -2.29 12.25 7.17
CA ARG A 83 -2.87 13.08 6.11
C ARG A 83 -1.94 13.22 4.91
N VAL A 84 -0.65 13.46 5.15
CA VAL A 84 0.35 13.56 4.08
C VAL A 84 0.52 12.21 3.37
N SER A 85 0.62 11.09 4.11
CA SER A 85 0.73 9.76 3.51
C SER A 85 -0.49 9.40 2.67
N ARG A 86 -1.68 9.71 3.15
CA ARG A 86 -2.94 9.55 2.41
C ARG A 86 -2.93 10.32 1.09
N PHE A 87 -2.51 11.60 1.13
CA PHE A 87 -2.39 12.40 -0.09
C PHE A 87 -1.40 11.77 -1.08
N LEU A 88 -0.17 11.46 -0.63
CA LEU A 88 0.88 10.91 -1.50
C LEU A 88 0.47 9.56 -2.11
N PHE A 89 -0.16 8.69 -1.32
CA PHE A 89 -0.64 7.40 -1.79
C PHE A 89 -1.68 7.58 -2.89
N PHE A 90 -2.76 8.33 -2.63
CA PHE A 90 -3.82 8.52 -3.63
C PHE A 90 -3.34 9.31 -4.85
N TYR A 91 -2.44 10.26 -4.66
CA TYR A 91 -1.81 10.99 -5.75
C TYR A 91 -1.06 10.02 -6.70
N ARG A 92 -0.19 9.15 -6.16
CA ARG A 92 0.51 8.13 -6.93
C ARG A 92 -0.46 7.21 -7.69
N GLN A 93 -1.49 6.75 -7.00
CA GLN A 93 -2.52 5.86 -7.53
C GLN A 93 -3.32 6.46 -8.70
N ILE A 94 -3.67 7.74 -8.64
CA ILE A 94 -4.29 8.46 -9.77
C ILE A 94 -3.35 8.45 -10.98
N GLY A 95 -2.06 8.68 -10.75
CA GLY A 95 -1.03 8.63 -11.80
C GLY A 95 -0.89 7.27 -12.47
N VAL A 96 -0.89 6.19 -11.68
CA VAL A 96 -0.85 4.82 -12.21
C VAL A 96 -2.04 4.57 -13.13
N VAL A 97 -3.26 4.88 -12.68
CA VAL A 97 -4.45 4.68 -13.52
C VAL A 97 -4.44 5.57 -14.76
N ALA A 98 -4.03 6.84 -14.65
CA ALA A 98 -3.91 7.71 -15.79
C ALA A 98 -2.88 7.19 -16.82
N PHE A 99 -1.76 6.65 -16.34
CA PHE A 99 -0.76 5.98 -17.18
C PHE A 99 -1.33 4.74 -17.87
N GLU A 100 -2.05 3.85 -17.16
CA GLU A 100 -2.65 2.67 -17.78
C GLU A 100 -3.67 3.03 -18.87
N LEU A 101 -4.49 4.06 -18.63
CA LEU A 101 -5.53 4.46 -19.57
C LEU A 101 -4.99 5.18 -20.82
N THR A 102 -3.84 5.85 -20.71
CA THR A 102 -3.30 6.71 -21.79
C THR A 102 -2.02 6.18 -22.43
N GLY A 103 -1.30 5.29 -21.75
CA GLY A 103 0.05 4.83 -22.12
C GLY A 103 1.15 5.90 -21.96
N LEU A 104 0.84 7.09 -21.43
CA LEU A 104 1.76 8.22 -21.39
C LEU A 104 2.75 8.12 -20.23
N ARG A 105 3.98 7.65 -20.51
CA ARG A 105 5.04 7.46 -19.49
C ARG A 105 5.36 8.71 -18.66
N TRP A 106 5.23 9.91 -19.21
CA TRP A 106 5.50 11.16 -18.47
C TRP A 106 4.55 11.38 -17.28
N LEU A 107 3.39 10.72 -17.27
CA LEU A 107 2.48 10.74 -16.12
C LEU A 107 3.14 10.13 -14.88
N LEU A 108 4.00 9.12 -15.03
CA LEU A 108 4.70 8.52 -13.89
C LEU A 108 5.70 9.51 -13.26
N LEU A 109 6.28 10.42 -14.05
CA LEU A 109 7.12 11.51 -13.55
C LEU A 109 6.32 12.59 -12.81
N VAL A 110 5.10 12.89 -13.28
CA VAL A 110 4.21 13.84 -12.59
C VAL A 110 3.67 13.23 -11.30
N PHE A 111 3.37 11.93 -11.31
CA PHE A 111 2.84 11.17 -10.18
C PHE A 111 3.85 10.14 -9.65
N PRO A 112 5.00 10.61 -9.11
CA PRO A 112 6.07 9.72 -8.70
C PRO A 112 5.70 8.98 -7.41
N ASN A 113 6.34 7.84 -7.15
CA ASN A 113 6.10 7.06 -5.93
C ASN A 113 6.80 7.68 -4.70
N THR A 114 6.42 8.91 -4.33
CA THR A 114 6.94 9.60 -3.14
C THR A 114 6.43 8.97 -1.85
N PHE A 115 5.27 8.31 -1.89
CA PHE A 115 4.64 7.67 -0.73
C PHE A 115 5.54 6.62 -0.07
N GLU A 116 6.14 5.72 -0.86
CA GLU A 116 7.00 4.66 -0.33
C GLU A 116 8.18 5.21 0.49
N TYR A 117 8.86 6.22 -0.05
CA TYR A 117 10.04 6.84 0.58
C TYR A 117 9.63 7.68 1.79
N PHE A 118 8.47 8.34 1.71
CA PHE A 118 7.89 9.04 2.84
C PHE A 118 7.54 8.08 3.98
N PHE A 119 7.01 6.89 3.67
CA PHE A 119 6.73 5.85 4.65
C PHE A 119 8.02 5.37 5.34
N ILE A 120 9.08 5.09 4.55
CA ILE A 120 10.40 4.72 5.07
C ILE A 120 10.97 5.83 5.97
N ALA A 121 10.86 7.09 5.55
CA ALA A 121 11.35 8.23 6.33
C ALA A 121 10.60 8.38 7.66
N TYR A 122 9.26 8.27 7.64
CA TYR A 122 8.45 8.31 8.86
C TYR A 122 8.83 7.18 9.82
N GLU A 123 8.84 5.93 9.35
CA GLU A 123 9.17 4.78 10.20
C GLU A 123 10.61 4.82 10.68
N GLY A 124 11.54 5.30 9.85
CA GLY A 124 12.92 5.58 10.22
C GLY A 124 13.03 6.54 11.40
N ILE A 125 12.30 7.66 11.37
CA ILE A 125 12.22 8.61 12.49
C ILE A 125 11.60 7.91 13.71
N ARG A 126 10.49 7.20 13.53
CA ARG A 126 9.75 6.51 14.60
C ARG A 126 10.60 5.46 15.34
N THR A 127 11.58 4.83 14.67
CA THR A 127 12.44 3.84 15.34
C THR A 127 13.25 4.38 16.52
N ARG A 128 13.48 5.70 16.58
CA ARG A 128 14.37 6.36 17.56
C ARG A 128 13.79 7.62 18.21
N TRP A 129 12.83 8.28 17.56
CA TRP A 129 12.25 9.54 18.00
C TRP A 129 10.72 9.48 17.94
N ASN A 130 10.06 10.27 18.79
CA ASN A 130 8.61 10.37 18.81
C ASN A 130 8.07 11.22 17.65
N PRO A 131 7.38 10.61 16.67
CA PRO A 131 6.88 11.35 15.50
C PRO A 131 5.76 12.34 15.84
N ALA A 132 5.04 12.15 16.95
CA ALA A 132 3.93 13.02 17.36
C ALA A 132 4.39 14.46 17.69
N ARG A 133 5.69 14.67 17.92
CA ARG A 133 6.27 15.99 18.18
C ARG A 133 6.33 16.89 16.94
N TYR A 134 6.23 16.33 15.74
CA TYR A 134 6.38 17.08 14.49
C TYR A 134 5.02 17.53 13.93
N GLY A 135 4.90 18.80 13.56
CA GLY A 135 3.68 19.34 12.94
C GLY A 135 3.55 19.03 11.45
N LEU A 136 2.42 19.41 10.86
CA LEU A 136 2.13 19.25 9.43
C LEU A 136 3.22 19.85 8.53
N LYS A 137 3.69 21.06 8.86
CA LYS A 137 4.73 21.76 8.09
C LYS A 137 5.99 20.92 7.93
N PHE A 138 6.42 20.22 8.99
CA PHE A 138 7.59 19.36 8.93
C PHE A 138 7.36 18.20 7.95
N TRP A 139 6.24 17.50 8.06
CA TRP A 139 5.94 16.35 7.19
C TRP A 139 5.75 16.75 5.72
N VAL A 140 5.17 17.92 5.45
CA VAL A 140 5.08 18.47 4.08
C VAL A 140 6.46 18.80 3.53
N VAL A 141 7.35 19.38 4.33
CA VAL A 141 8.73 19.66 3.90
C VAL A 141 9.49 18.36 3.64
N VAL A 142 9.35 17.35 4.50
CA VAL A 142 9.96 16.03 4.29
C VAL A 142 9.44 15.40 2.99
N ALA A 143 8.13 15.39 2.78
CA ALA A 143 7.51 14.88 1.56
C ALA A 143 8.01 15.63 0.31
N GLY A 144 8.03 16.97 0.35
CA GLY A 144 8.53 17.80 -0.75
C GLY A 144 10.01 17.60 -1.03
N ALA A 145 10.84 17.42 0.01
CA ALA A 145 12.26 17.15 -0.15
C ALA A 145 12.51 15.78 -0.81
N ILE A 146 11.79 14.74 -0.37
CA ILE A 146 11.85 13.40 -0.99
C ILE A 146 11.39 13.49 -2.44
N TRP A 147 10.29 14.18 -2.70
CA TRP A 147 9.76 14.37 -4.04
C TRP A 147 10.79 15.02 -4.96
N ILE A 148 11.30 16.20 -4.59
CA ILE A 148 12.12 17.03 -5.47
C ILE A 148 13.54 16.48 -5.63
N PHE A 149 14.17 16.04 -4.55
CA PHE A 149 15.59 15.69 -4.58
C PHE A 149 15.87 14.21 -4.79
N VAL A 150 14.90 13.34 -4.51
CA VAL A 150 15.06 11.89 -4.69
C VAL A 150 14.24 11.42 -5.87
N LYS A 151 12.93 11.70 -5.85
CA LYS A 151 12.01 11.08 -6.79
C LYS A 151 12.02 11.70 -8.18
N LEU A 152 11.98 13.03 -8.32
CA LEU A 152 12.04 13.65 -9.67
C LEU A 152 13.30 13.23 -10.45
N PRO A 153 14.51 13.23 -9.88
CA PRO A 153 15.69 12.74 -10.58
C PRO A 153 15.58 11.26 -10.94
N GLN A 154 15.10 10.42 -10.01
CA GLN A 154 14.91 8.98 -10.25
C GLN A 154 13.91 8.72 -11.39
N GLU A 155 12.77 9.39 -11.37
CA GLU A 155 11.68 9.18 -12.33
C GLU A 155 12.04 9.77 -13.71
N TYR A 156 12.78 10.89 -13.75
CA TYR A 156 13.38 11.40 -14.97
C TYR A 156 14.35 10.40 -15.59
N TRP A 157 15.23 9.82 -14.77
CA TRP A 157 16.22 8.84 -15.20
C TRP A 157 15.56 7.60 -15.80
N ILE A 158 14.54 7.06 -15.14
CA ILE A 158 13.87 5.82 -15.55
C ILE A 158 12.92 6.06 -16.73
N HIS A 159 12.10 7.11 -16.70
CA HIS A 159 10.99 7.25 -17.66
C HIS A 159 11.27 8.17 -18.84
N ILE A 160 12.10 9.20 -18.67
CA ILE A 160 12.48 10.10 -19.77
C ILE A 160 13.78 9.64 -20.40
N ALA A 161 14.84 9.50 -19.59
CA ALA A 161 16.14 9.08 -20.09
C ALA A 161 16.20 7.59 -20.44
N GLN A 162 15.28 6.77 -19.88
CA GLN A 162 15.21 5.32 -20.12
C GLN A 162 16.54 4.61 -19.87
N LEU A 163 17.27 5.09 -18.87
CA LEU A 163 18.56 4.56 -18.49
C LEU A 163 18.38 3.51 -17.41
N ASP A 164 18.76 2.27 -17.68
CA ASP A 164 18.92 1.25 -16.65
C ASP A 164 20.23 1.53 -15.88
N LEU A 165 20.18 1.43 -14.55
CA LEU A 165 21.35 1.56 -13.69
C LEU A 165 22.42 0.52 -14.08
N THR A 166 22.00 -0.70 -14.38
CA THR A 166 22.91 -1.82 -14.68
C THR A 166 23.65 -1.58 -15.99
N ASP A 167 22.93 -1.14 -17.01
CA ASP A 167 23.49 -0.80 -18.31
C ASP A 167 24.39 0.42 -18.19
N THR A 168 23.99 1.45 -17.42
CA THR A 168 24.83 2.64 -17.21
C THR A 168 26.13 2.31 -16.49
N ILE A 169 26.10 1.43 -15.48
CA ILE A 169 27.30 0.95 -14.78
C ILE A 169 28.22 0.19 -15.75
N ARG A 170 27.64 -0.61 -16.66
CA ARG A 170 28.40 -1.37 -17.66
C ARG A 170 29.02 -0.46 -18.72
N ASP A 171 28.27 0.52 -19.21
CA ASP A 171 28.63 1.33 -20.36
C ASP A 171 29.48 2.54 -19.98
N VAL A 172 29.39 3.01 -18.73
CA VAL A 172 30.08 4.20 -18.23
C VAL A 172 31.02 3.84 -17.08
N SER A 173 32.30 3.66 -17.40
CA SER A 173 33.33 3.20 -16.45
C SER A 173 33.53 4.08 -15.21
N TRP A 174 33.24 5.40 -15.30
CA TRP A 174 33.34 6.32 -14.17
C TRP A 174 32.06 6.42 -13.34
N PHE A 175 30.93 5.89 -13.82
CA PHE A 175 29.63 6.04 -13.16
C PHE A 175 29.59 5.33 -11.81
N LEU A 176 30.09 4.09 -11.73
CA LEU A 176 30.15 3.35 -10.47
C LEU A 176 31.06 4.03 -9.42
N PRO A 177 32.31 4.44 -9.75
CA PRO A 177 33.12 5.26 -8.84
C PRO A 177 32.42 6.54 -8.39
N ALA A 178 31.75 7.25 -9.30
CA ALA A 178 31.01 8.48 -8.96
C ALA A 178 29.82 8.21 -8.03
N LEU A 179 29.09 7.12 -8.24
CA LEU A 179 27.97 6.69 -7.39
C LEU A 179 28.47 6.35 -5.97
N ILE A 180 29.58 5.62 -5.86
CA ILE A 180 30.22 5.32 -4.58
C ILE A 180 30.67 6.61 -3.88
N ALA A 181 31.32 7.52 -4.61
CA ALA A 181 31.73 8.80 -4.08
C ALA A 181 30.53 9.63 -3.58
N ALA A 182 29.45 9.68 -4.36
CA ALA A 182 28.21 10.36 -3.97
C ALA A 182 27.58 9.75 -2.71
N ALA A 183 27.55 8.41 -2.62
CA ALA A 183 27.05 7.70 -1.44
C ALA A 183 27.92 7.98 -0.18
N LEU A 184 29.25 8.02 -0.34
CA LEU A 184 30.18 8.38 0.73
C LEU A 184 30.02 9.84 1.17
N VAL A 185 29.84 10.77 0.24
CA VAL A 185 29.55 12.18 0.53
C VAL A 185 28.23 12.30 1.28
N LEU A 186 27.18 11.61 0.84
CA LEU A 186 25.90 11.59 1.54
C LEU A 186 26.05 11.02 2.95
N ALA A 187 26.77 9.91 3.12
CA ALA A 187 27.07 9.33 4.43
C ALA A 187 27.85 10.30 5.32
N ALA A 188 28.83 11.03 4.77
CA ALA A 188 29.57 12.05 5.48
C ALA A 188 28.69 13.22 5.90
N ILE A 189 27.80 13.72 5.03
CA ILE A 189 26.81 14.74 5.37
C ILE A 189 25.89 14.24 6.49
N LEU A 190 25.39 13.01 6.39
CA LEU A 190 24.54 12.43 7.42
C LEU A 190 25.28 12.31 8.77
N TYR A 191 26.55 11.90 8.75
CA TYR A 191 27.34 11.69 9.97
C TYR A 191 27.86 12.97 10.61
N PHE A 192 28.37 13.93 9.82
CA PHE A 192 29.01 15.14 10.32
C PHE A 192 28.08 16.36 10.37
N VAL A 193 27.07 16.43 9.49
CA VAL A 193 26.17 17.58 9.40
C VAL A 193 24.83 17.29 10.06
N VAL A 194 24.20 16.17 9.71
CA VAL A 194 22.84 15.86 10.21
C VAL A 194 22.91 15.33 11.64
N ARG A 195 23.68 14.27 11.90
CA ARG A 195 23.73 13.58 13.20
C ARG A 195 24.00 14.52 14.40
N PRO A 196 24.93 15.50 14.35
CA PRO A 196 25.15 16.40 15.49
C PRO A 196 24.00 17.40 15.70
N ARG A 197 23.19 17.67 14.67
CA ARG A 197 22.00 18.52 14.74
C ARG A 197 20.75 17.74 15.14
N LEU A 198 20.81 16.41 15.17
CA LEU A 198 19.70 15.59 15.63
C LEU A 198 19.53 15.74 17.14
N ARG A 199 18.27 15.74 17.56
CA ARG A 199 17.92 15.76 18.97
C ARG A 199 18.35 14.44 19.63
N PRO A 200 18.58 14.43 20.95
CA PRO A 200 18.72 13.20 21.69
C PRO A 200 17.61 12.21 21.36
N VAL A 201 17.96 10.93 21.24
CA VAL A 201 17.00 9.87 20.95
C VAL A 201 15.98 9.76 22.07
N ASP A 202 14.71 9.59 21.74
CA ASP A 202 13.65 9.39 22.73
C ASP A 202 13.67 7.96 23.29
N TRP A 203 14.12 6.98 22.49
CA TRP A 203 14.21 5.56 22.88
C TRP A 203 15.32 4.78 22.14
N SER A 204 15.61 3.58 22.64
CA SER A 204 16.39 2.56 21.93
C SER A 204 15.65 2.08 20.67
N TRP A 205 16.34 1.42 19.74
CA TRP A 205 15.76 0.93 18.49
C TRP A 205 14.43 0.18 18.68
N ARG A 206 13.34 0.70 18.09
CA ARG A 206 12.01 0.07 18.07
C ARG A 206 11.56 -0.20 16.64
N PHE A 207 11.61 -1.46 16.22
CA PHE A 207 11.18 -1.89 14.88
C PHE A 207 9.74 -2.40 14.83
N ARG A 208 9.23 -2.92 15.96
CA ARG A 208 7.85 -3.41 16.06
C ARG A 208 6.88 -2.24 16.12
N ALA A 209 5.71 -2.36 15.50
CA ALA A 209 4.62 -1.37 15.57
C ALA A 209 4.17 -1.09 17.01
N ASP A 210 3.75 0.15 17.26
CA ASP A 210 3.22 0.56 18.57
C ASP A 210 1.90 -0.17 18.85
N PRO A 211 1.57 -0.43 20.13
CA PRO A 211 0.30 -1.03 20.49
C PRO A 211 -0.88 -0.15 20.06
N LEU A 212 -2.06 -0.77 19.96
CA LEU A 212 -3.29 -0.04 19.72
C LEU A 212 -3.62 0.85 20.95
N PRO A 213 -4.37 1.96 20.76
CA PRO A 213 -4.85 2.74 21.88
C PRO A 213 -5.79 1.90 22.75
N VAL A 214 -5.68 2.04 24.08
CA VAL A 214 -6.41 1.22 25.08
C VAL A 214 -7.93 1.31 24.97
N GLY A 215 -8.49 2.39 24.41
CA GLY A 215 -9.95 2.53 24.25
C GLY A 215 -10.48 2.02 22.89
N ILE A 216 -9.64 1.39 22.07
CA ILE A 216 -10.03 0.85 20.76
C ILE A 216 -9.18 -0.36 20.35
N ASP A 217 -8.59 -1.08 21.31
CA ASP A 217 -7.73 -2.23 21.02
C ASP A 217 -8.54 -3.51 20.76
N GLU A 218 -9.67 -3.66 21.44
CA GLU A 218 -10.61 -4.76 21.25
C GLU A 218 -11.51 -4.57 20.01
N ALA A 219 -11.98 -5.69 19.43
CA ALA A 219 -12.83 -5.66 18.24
C ALA A 219 -14.22 -5.11 18.54
N HIS A 220 -14.75 -5.39 19.73
CA HIS A 220 -16.06 -4.89 20.13
C HIS A 220 -16.06 -3.37 20.29
N GLU A 221 -14.99 -2.78 20.86
CA GLU A 221 -14.79 -1.33 20.95
C GLU A 221 -14.68 -0.69 19.56
N ARG A 222 -13.90 -1.31 18.66
CA ARG A 222 -13.79 -0.87 17.26
C ARG A 222 -15.13 -0.90 16.55
N ALA A 223 -15.94 -1.94 16.75
CA ALA A 223 -17.26 -2.05 16.16
C ALA A 223 -18.23 -1.03 16.74
N ALA A 224 -18.20 -0.79 18.06
CA ALA A 224 -19.01 0.23 18.71
C ALA A 224 -18.65 1.65 18.22
N TYR A 225 -17.35 1.96 18.13
CA TYR A 225 -16.88 3.23 17.60
C TYR A 225 -17.33 3.44 16.14
N GLN A 226 -17.20 2.40 15.30
CA GLN A 226 -17.70 2.44 13.92
C GLN A 226 -19.22 2.62 13.86
N ALA A 227 -20.00 1.90 14.66
CA ALA A 227 -21.45 2.00 14.67
C ALA A 227 -21.93 3.40 15.09
N ALA A 228 -21.23 4.05 16.02
CA ALA A 228 -21.55 5.39 16.52
C ALA A 228 -21.16 6.50 15.54
N HIS A 229 -20.04 6.35 14.81
CA HIS A 229 -19.47 7.44 14.01
C HIS A 229 -19.60 7.27 12.50
N ARG A 230 -19.91 6.06 11.98
CA ARG A 230 -20.02 5.81 10.53
C ARG A 230 -21.46 5.82 10.02
N LYS A 231 -21.66 6.55 8.93
CA LYS A 231 -22.83 6.41 8.05
C LYS A 231 -22.51 5.48 6.88
N ILE A 232 -23.55 4.93 6.23
CA ILE A 232 -23.42 4.07 5.03
C ILE A 232 -22.73 4.83 3.89
N LEU A 233 -23.03 6.12 3.75
CA LEU A 233 -22.46 7.02 2.75
C LEU A 233 -21.72 8.14 3.49
N ASP A 234 -20.45 7.91 3.76
CA ASP A 234 -19.54 8.89 4.38
C ASP A 234 -18.24 8.98 3.56
N GLY A 235 -17.44 10.02 3.75
CA GLY A 235 -16.16 10.21 3.05
C GLY A 235 -15.21 9.01 3.20
N THR A 236 -15.38 8.23 4.26
CA THR A 236 -14.68 6.96 4.51
C THR A 236 -15.13 5.84 3.57
N ALA A 237 -16.42 5.77 3.22
CA ALA A 237 -16.92 4.83 2.22
C ALA A 237 -16.41 5.21 0.82
N LEU A 238 -16.35 6.50 0.49
CA LEU A 238 -15.74 6.98 -0.76
C LEU A 238 -14.25 6.65 -0.83
N GLU A 239 -13.51 6.84 0.26
CA GLU A 239 -12.09 6.49 0.31
C GLU A 239 -11.86 4.99 0.18
N LYS A 240 -12.68 4.17 0.85
CA LYS A 240 -12.63 2.71 0.71
C LYS A 240 -12.96 2.27 -0.71
N THR A 241 -14.01 2.83 -1.31
CA THR A 241 -14.38 2.59 -2.71
C THR A 241 -13.29 3.04 -3.66
N PHE A 242 -12.63 4.17 -3.40
CA PHE A 242 -11.54 4.64 -4.25
C PHE A 242 -10.29 3.79 -4.10
N LEU A 243 -9.87 3.49 -2.86
CA LEU A 243 -8.73 2.61 -2.56
C LEU A 243 -8.93 1.24 -3.20
N ILE A 244 -10.00 0.55 -2.81
CA ILE A 244 -10.24 -0.83 -3.22
C ILE A 244 -10.66 -0.86 -4.70
N GLY A 245 -11.49 0.09 -5.15
CA GLY A 245 -11.92 0.19 -6.53
C GLY A 245 -10.77 0.37 -7.51
N LEU A 246 -9.85 1.28 -7.20
CA LEU A 246 -8.70 1.57 -8.05
C LEU A 246 -7.68 0.42 -8.09
N ILE A 247 -7.40 -0.20 -6.94
CA ILE A 247 -6.57 -1.41 -6.89
C ILE A 247 -7.19 -2.48 -7.76
N SER A 248 -8.49 -2.72 -7.59
CA SER A 248 -9.18 -3.74 -8.33
C SER A 248 -9.27 -3.45 -9.84
N VAL A 249 -9.29 -2.19 -10.27
CA VAL A 249 -9.23 -1.82 -11.70
C VAL A 249 -7.87 -2.11 -12.29
N ILE A 250 -6.79 -1.76 -11.57
CA ILE A 250 -5.42 -2.08 -11.98
C ILE A 250 -5.29 -3.61 -12.09
N PHE A 251 -5.79 -4.35 -11.11
CA PHE A 251 -5.80 -5.82 -11.17
C PHE A 251 -6.67 -6.37 -12.30
N GLY A 252 -7.85 -5.81 -12.55
CA GLY A 252 -8.74 -6.26 -13.61
C GLY A 252 -8.20 -6.01 -15.03
N GLN A 253 -7.36 -5.00 -15.21
CA GLN A 253 -6.62 -4.77 -16.47
C GLN A 253 -5.39 -5.69 -16.62
N VAL A 254 -4.91 -6.24 -15.50
CA VAL A 254 -3.77 -7.16 -15.43
C VAL A 254 -4.20 -8.62 -15.69
N LEU A 255 -5.47 -8.97 -15.47
CA LEU A 255 -5.97 -10.34 -15.63
C LEU A 255 -6.16 -10.73 -17.12
N PRO A 256 -5.44 -11.75 -17.63
CA PRO A 256 -5.50 -12.14 -19.03
C PRO A 256 -6.80 -12.88 -19.38
N GLY A 257 -7.58 -12.30 -20.31
CA GLY A 257 -8.80 -12.89 -20.85
C GLY A 257 -10.10 -12.20 -20.44
N VAL A 258 -10.03 -11.01 -19.84
CA VAL A 258 -11.21 -10.18 -19.57
C VAL A 258 -11.46 -9.27 -20.79
N GLU A 259 -12.40 -9.64 -21.66
CA GLU A 259 -12.85 -8.80 -22.79
C GLU A 259 -13.77 -7.62 -22.34
N ALA A 260 -13.71 -7.22 -21.07
CA ALA A 260 -14.51 -6.12 -20.55
C ALA A 260 -13.74 -4.80 -20.62
N SER A 261 -14.44 -3.73 -21.00
CA SER A 261 -13.83 -2.39 -21.00
C SER A 261 -13.38 -2.00 -19.58
N PRO A 262 -12.31 -1.19 -19.43
CA PRO A 262 -11.87 -0.66 -18.13
C PRO A 262 -12.98 -0.07 -17.27
N PHE A 263 -13.96 0.58 -17.91
CA PHE A 263 -15.10 1.20 -17.23
C PHE A 263 -16.10 0.17 -16.68
N GLN A 264 -16.34 -0.93 -17.40
CA GLN A 264 -17.21 -2.01 -16.92
C GLN A 264 -16.60 -2.74 -15.73
N VAL A 265 -15.28 -2.98 -15.78
CA VAL A 265 -14.52 -3.55 -14.67
C VAL A 265 -14.61 -2.62 -13.46
N PHE A 266 -14.35 -1.32 -13.63
CA PHE A 266 -14.50 -0.30 -12.59
C PHE A 266 -15.89 -0.33 -11.94
N LEU A 267 -16.95 -0.35 -12.74
CA LEU A 267 -18.33 -0.33 -12.24
C LEU A 267 -18.69 -1.61 -11.47
N ALA A 268 -18.30 -2.77 -11.98
CA ALA A 268 -18.53 -4.06 -11.32
C ALA A 268 -17.84 -4.13 -9.95
N ILE A 269 -16.61 -3.64 -9.89
CA ILE A 269 -15.84 -3.55 -8.65
C ILE A 269 -16.47 -2.52 -7.70
N ALA A 270 -16.84 -1.34 -8.18
CA ALA A 270 -17.45 -0.32 -7.34
C ALA A 270 -18.73 -0.86 -6.69
N PHE A 271 -19.55 -1.59 -7.45
CA PHE A 271 -20.73 -2.29 -6.93
C PHE A 271 -20.34 -3.34 -5.88
N PHE A 272 -19.30 -4.14 -6.14
CA PHE A 272 -18.78 -5.13 -5.20
C PHE A 272 -18.29 -4.52 -3.88
N VAL A 273 -17.61 -3.38 -3.93
CA VAL A 273 -17.15 -2.63 -2.74
C VAL A 273 -18.33 -2.07 -1.94
N VAL A 274 -19.35 -1.54 -2.62
CA VAL A 274 -20.55 -1.03 -1.97
C VAL A 274 -21.28 -2.14 -1.22
N ILE A 275 -21.47 -3.31 -1.85
CA ILE A 275 -22.08 -4.48 -1.20
C ILE A 275 -21.26 -4.90 0.02
N ASN A 276 -19.95 -5.06 -0.12
CA ASN A 276 -19.07 -5.42 0.98
C ASN A 276 -19.14 -4.42 2.15
N SER A 277 -19.18 -3.14 1.84
CA SER A 277 -19.27 -2.07 2.83
C SER A 277 -20.62 -2.09 3.56
N ALA A 278 -21.70 -2.37 2.83
CA ALA A 278 -23.03 -2.53 3.41
C ALA A 278 -23.11 -3.76 4.33
N LEU A 279 -22.57 -4.91 3.90
CA LEU A 279 -22.52 -6.14 4.70
C LEU A 279 -21.65 -5.97 5.96
N GLY A 280 -20.50 -5.31 5.85
CA GLY A 280 -19.63 -5.00 6.98
C GLY A 280 -20.32 -4.08 8.00
N LEU A 281 -21.00 -3.03 7.55
CA LEU A 281 -21.75 -2.14 8.45
C LEU A 281 -22.95 -2.85 9.09
N TRP A 282 -23.63 -3.70 8.34
CA TRP A 282 -24.74 -4.51 8.87
C TRP A 282 -24.25 -5.48 9.96
N SER A 283 -23.11 -6.13 9.74
CA SER A 283 -22.47 -7.04 10.71
C SER A 283 -22.11 -6.31 12.01
N THR A 284 -21.47 -5.14 11.89
CA THR A 284 -21.08 -4.32 13.05
C THR A 284 -22.28 -3.78 13.83
N ARG A 285 -23.35 -3.35 13.15
CA ARG A 285 -24.61 -2.93 13.81
C ARG A 285 -25.31 -4.05 14.57
N ARG A 286 -25.09 -5.31 14.20
CA ARG A 286 -25.61 -6.48 14.92
C ARG A 286 -24.69 -6.96 16.05
N GLY A 287 -23.58 -6.25 16.30
CA GLY A 287 -22.63 -6.61 17.34
C GLY A 287 -21.69 -7.76 16.96
N TYR A 288 -21.68 -8.21 15.70
CA TYR A 288 -20.73 -9.22 15.24
C TYR A 288 -19.37 -8.57 14.99
N ALA A 289 -18.48 -8.67 15.99
CA ALA A 289 -17.10 -8.23 15.93
C ALA A 289 -16.16 -9.36 16.38
N TRP A 290 -15.08 -9.58 15.62
CA TRP A 290 -14.13 -10.66 15.89
C TRP A 290 -12.73 -10.10 16.16
N ASP A 291 -12.11 -10.50 17.28
CA ASP A 291 -10.73 -10.11 17.57
C ASP A 291 -9.72 -10.78 16.64
N SER A 292 -9.99 -12.03 16.26
CA SER A 292 -9.15 -12.76 15.33
C SER A 292 -9.19 -12.15 13.93
N VAL A 293 -8.00 -11.80 13.43
CA VAL A 293 -7.81 -11.35 12.03
C VAL A 293 -8.28 -12.45 11.07
N MET A 294 -7.98 -13.72 11.38
CA MET A 294 -8.29 -14.86 10.52
C MET A 294 -9.80 -15.10 10.40
N VAL A 295 -10.55 -14.94 11.49
CA VAL A 295 -12.02 -15.09 11.46
C VAL A 295 -12.67 -13.95 10.69
N SER A 296 -12.22 -12.71 10.92
CA SER A 296 -12.69 -11.54 10.17
C SER A 296 -12.42 -11.71 8.67
N PHE A 297 -11.19 -12.13 8.32
CA PHE A 297 -10.80 -12.41 6.95
C PHE A 297 -11.65 -13.53 6.34
N GLY A 298 -11.83 -14.65 7.05
CA GLY A 298 -12.62 -15.80 6.57
C GLY A 298 -14.08 -15.43 6.28
N ALA A 299 -14.69 -14.60 7.12
CA ALA A 299 -16.04 -14.11 6.90
C ALA A 299 -16.15 -13.22 5.64
N VAL A 300 -15.24 -12.26 5.48
CA VAL A 300 -15.18 -11.38 4.30
C VAL A 300 -14.89 -12.20 3.04
N PHE A 301 -13.90 -13.11 3.09
CA PHE A 301 -13.53 -13.97 1.98
C PHE A 301 -14.66 -14.89 1.56
N GLY A 302 -15.30 -15.59 2.50
CA GLY A 302 -16.45 -16.45 2.21
C GLY A 302 -17.61 -15.68 1.60
N THR A 303 -17.90 -14.48 2.11
CA THR A 303 -18.90 -13.58 1.54
C THR A 303 -18.56 -13.20 0.10
N ASN A 304 -17.30 -12.85 -0.16
CA ASN A 304 -16.83 -12.47 -1.49
C ASN A 304 -16.87 -13.62 -2.49
N VAL A 305 -16.50 -14.83 -2.07
CA VAL A 305 -16.64 -16.04 -2.88
C VAL A 305 -18.10 -16.28 -3.23
N VAL A 306 -19.03 -16.18 -2.27
CA VAL A 306 -20.47 -16.33 -2.53
C VAL A 306 -20.97 -15.28 -3.51
N LEU A 307 -20.58 -14.01 -3.34
CA LEU A 307 -20.98 -12.93 -4.25
C LEU A 307 -20.49 -13.17 -5.70
N VAL A 308 -19.26 -13.64 -5.87
CA VAL A 308 -18.70 -13.96 -7.18
C VAL A 308 -19.41 -15.15 -7.80
N VAL A 309 -19.64 -16.23 -7.05
CA VAL A 309 -20.38 -17.41 -7.54
C VAL A 309 -21.81 -17.04 -7.94
N LEU A 310 -22.49 -16.21 -7.14
CA LEU A 310 -23.82 -15.72 -7.49
C LEU A 310 -23.80 -14.87 -8.77
N ALA A 311 -22.81 -13.99 -8.91
CA ALA A 311 -22.65 -13.17 -10.11
C ALA A 311 -22.38 -14.04 -11.35
N ASP A 312 -21.55 -15.07 -11.22
CA ASP A 312 -21.25 -16.02 -12.29
C ASP A 312 -22.50 -16.78 -12.74
N VAL A 313 -23.27 -17.34 -11.80
CA VAL A 313 -24.54 -18.04 -12.08
C VAL A 313 -25.57 -17.11 -12.75
N LEU A 314 -25.68 -15.85 -12.30
CA LEU A 314 -26.58 -14.86 -12.89
C LEU A 314 -26.15 -14.44 -14.30
N THR A 315 -24.85 -14.48 -14.60
CA THR A 315 -24.26 -13.98 -15.85
C THR A 315 -23.96 -15.10 -16.87
N SER A 316 -24.05 -16.37 -16.46
CA SER A 316 -23.81 -17.61 -17.23
C SER A 316 -24.64 -17.78 -18.52
N ARG A 317 -25.42 -16.78 -18.95
CA ARG A 317 -25.96 -16.67 -20.31
C ARG A 317 -24.95 -16.14 -21.34
N ARG A 318 -23.79 -15.61 -20.91
CA ARG A 318 -22.66 -15.21 -21.77
C ARG A 318 -21.59 -16.30 -21.75
N GLN A 319 -21.06 -16.66 -22.92
CA GLN A 319 -20.22 -17.84 -23.17
C GLN A 319 -18.79 -17.80 -22.60
N ASP A 320 -18.39 -16.77 -21.87
CA ASP A 320 -17.03 -16.67 -21.31
C ASP A 320 -16.99 -17.13 -19.85
N HIS A 321 -16.41 -18.31 -19.62
CA HIS A 321 -16.18 -18.81 -18.27
C HIS A 321 -14.99 -18.04 -17.66
N LEU A 322 -15.21 -17.46 -16.49
CA LEU A 322 -14.13 -16.83 -15.71
C LEU A 322 -13.07 -17.89 -15.37
N LYS A 323 -11.78 -17.55 -15.56
CA LYS A 323 -10.68 -18.37 -15.05
C LYS A 323 -10.77 -18.40 -13.52
N LEU A 324 -11.04 -19.58 -12.97
CA LEU A 324 -11.27 -19.79 -11.54
C LEU A 324 -10.11 -19.28 -10.68
N VAL A 325 -8.87 -19.58 -11.10
CA VAL A 325 -7.64 -19.24 -10.35
C VAL A 325 -7.47 -17.73 -10.23
N ASP A 326 -7.59 -17.02 -11.35
CA ASP A 326 -7.46 -15.56 -11.43
C ASP A 326 -8.52 -14.84 -10.58
N THR A 327 -9.76 -15.36 -10.64
CA THR A 327 -10.88 -14.83 -9.88
C THR A 327 -10.70 -15.06 -8.38
N LEU A 328 -10.27 -16.25 -7.96
CA LEU A 328 -10.01 -16.55 -6.55
C LEU A 328 -8.85 -15.73 -6.00
N PHE A 329 -7.79 -15.51 -6.78
CA PHE A 329 -6.66 -14.67 -6.37
C PHE A 329 -7.08 -13.21 -6.18
N PHE A 330 -7.90 -12.67 -7.10
CA PHE A 330 -8.48 -11.34 -6.96
C PHE A 330 -9.36 -11.24 -5.70
N VAL A 331 -10.25 -12.21 -5.48
CA VAL A 331 -11.11 -12.27 -4.30
C VAL A 331 -10.29 -12.33 -3.01
N LEU A 332 -9.20 -13.09 -3.00
CA LEU A 332 -8.26 -13.16 -1.88
C LEU A 332 -7.68 -11.79 -1.56
N LEU A 333 -7.08 -11.12 -2.54
CA LEU A 333 -6.47 -9.79 -2.37
C LEU A 333 -7.49 -8.76 -1.90
N PHE A 334 -8.66 -8.71 -2.55
CA PHE A 334 -9.74 -7.81 -2.19
C PHE A 334 -10.18 -8.04 -0.73
N SER A 335 -10.32 -9.30 -0.33
CA SER A 335 -10.74 -9.67 1.02
C SER A 335 -9.70 -9.28 2.07
N VAL A 336 -8.41 -9.47 1.78
CA VAL A 336 -7.31 -9.01 2.63
C VAL A 336 -7.38 -7.50 2.83
N LEU A 337 -7.40 -6.73 1.75
CA LEU A 337 -7.40 -5.26 1.81
C LEU A 337 -8.64 -4.71 2.51
N THR A 338 -9.82 -5.28 2.24
CA THR A 338 -11.08 -4.93 2.89
C THR A 338 -10.99 -5.18 4.41
N THR A 339 -10.52 -6.36 4.79
CA THR A 339 -10.36 -6.74 6.21
C THR A 339 -9.40 -5.81 6.93
N LEU A 340 -8.25 -5.50 6.32
CA LEU A 340 -7.26 -4.59 6.89
C LEU A 340 -7.81 -3.16 7.00
N TYR A 341 -8.49 -2.66 5.97
CA TYR A 341 -9.10 -1.32 5.97
C TYR A 341 -10.13 -1.18 7.09
N ASP A 342 -11.07 -2.12 7.20
CA ASP A 342 -12.13 -2.07 8.21
C ASP A 342 -11.58 -2.21 9.63
N ARG A 343 -10.44 -2.88 9.79
CA ARG A 343 -9.77 -3.03 11.08
C ARG A 343 -8.98 -1.79 11.48
N TYR A 344 -8.30 -1.15 10.53
CA TYR A 344 -7.28 -0.13 10.83
C TYR A 344 -7.78 1.30 10.73
N ARG A 345 -8.78 1.56 9.89
CA ARG A 345 -9.35 2.90 9.76
C ARG A 345 -9.94 3.46 11.07
N PRO A 346 -10.73 2.70 11.87
CA PRO A 346 -11.27 3.22 13.13
C PRO A 346 -10.19 3.68 14.12
N VAL A 347 -9.03 3.01 14.11
CA VAL A 347 -7.89 3.37 14.96
C VAL A 347 -7.33 4.74 14.58
N SER A 348 -7.23 5.02 13.28
CA SER A 348 -6.79 6.32 12.77
C SER A 348 -7.78 7.43 13.13
N ASP A 349 -9.08 7.17 12.93
CA ASP A 349 -10.15 8.11 13.24
C ASP A 349 -10.16 8.45 14.75
N TYR A 350 -10.03 7.44 15.60
CA TYR A 350 -9.92 7.60 17.06
C TYR A 350 -8.71 8.46 17.47
N ARG A 351 -7.53 8.21 16.86
CA ARG A 351 -6.32 9.00 17.12
C ARG A 351 -6.43 10.44 16.63
N ALA A 352 -7.11 10.66 15.51
CA ALA A 352 -7.35 12.00 14.98
C ALA A 352 -8.28 12.78 15.91
N ALA A 353 -9.40 12.18 16.34
CA ALA A 353 -10.34 12.79 17.28
C ALA A 353 -9.68 13.10 18.63
N ALA A 354 -8.80 12.23 19.13
CA ALA A 354 -8.04 12.48 20.37
C ALA A 354 -6.99 13.60 20.24
N ALA A 355 -6.56 13.93 19.02
CA ALA A 355 -5.57 14.96 18.74
C ALA A 355 -6.20 16.34 18.45
N GLU A 356 -7.50 16.40 18.17
CA GLU A 356 -8.23 17.66 18.11
C GLU A 356 -8.33 18.24 19.53
N PRO A 357 -7.95 19.51 19.74
CA PRO A 357 -8.15 20.13 21.03
C PRO A 357 -9.65 20.09 21.34
N LYS A 358 -10.04 19.45 22.46
CA LYS A 358 -11.39 19.57 22.98
C LYS A 358 -11.70 21.06 23.05
N GLU A 359 -12.57 21.56 22.18
CA GLU A 359 -13.14 22.88 22.36
C GLU A 359 -13.64 22.94 23.80
N ALA A 360 -13.16 23.94 24.52
CA ALA A 360 -13.51 24.14 25.91
C ALA A 360 -15.03 24.07 26.02
N GLU A 361 -15.53 23.07 26.75
CA GLU A 361 -16.89 23.12 27.29
C GLU A 361 -16.98 24.43 28.08
N HIS A 362 -17.65 25.40 27.48
CA HIS A 362 -18.01 26.68 28.07
C HIS A 362 -19.44 26.61 28.58
#